data_AF-A0A0R2S4Y2-F1
#
_entry.id   AF-A0A0R2S4Y2-F1
#
_cell.length_a   1.000
_cell.length_b   1.000
_cell.length_c   1.000
_cell.angle_alpha   90.00
_cell.angle_beta   90.00
_cell.angle_gamma   90.00
#
_symmetry.space_group_name_H-M   'P 1'
#
loop_
_entity.id
_entity.type
_entity.pdbx_description
1 polymer ?
#
loop_
_entity_poly.entity_id
_entity_poly.type
_entity_poly.pdbx_seq_one_letter_code
_entity_poly.pdbx_strand_id
1 'polypeptide(L)'
;MDAGAHYKGTYLSDEMPWYLHGQQYDYRGAPELARLCAEIAEQEGVIAKAIDEPSMARHYATVNIANALVKDELLMSVGSCQTAATENYLEMGEVIGKAIRASGRSVVLLASGALSHKFRNINAIPPHPRIYHPDNISSAHNRESDYRAIELLSQGHHREIIENFDQQYRQLPWEAWGAHYLQMIGAMGGVNCTAKGTALSAYENAHGTGNIHMWFDI
;
A
#
# COMPACT_ATOMS: atom_id res chain seq x y z
N MET A 1 -3.09 0.01 -13.38
CA MET A 1 -3.86 -1.08 -12.72
C MET A 1 -3.67 -2.34 -13.52
N ASP A 2 -3.59 -3.46 -12.83
CA ASP A 2 -3.45 -4.75 -13.50
C ASP A 2 -4.81 -5.31 -13.94
N ALA A 3 -4.92 -5.63 -15.22
CA ALA A 3 -6.15 -5.99 -15.90
C ALA A 3 -6.11 -7.41 -16.49
N GLY A 4 -5.15 -8.25 -16.09
CA GLY A 4 -5.18 -9.68 -16.39
C GLY A 4 -6.29 -10.42 -15.63
N ALA A 5 -6.81 -11.48 -16.24
CA ALA A 5 -7.94 -12.24 -15.72
C ALA A 5 -7.53 -13.33 -14.70
N HIS A 6 -6.31 -13.84 -14.80
CA HIS A 6 -5.84 -14.94 -13.96
C HIS A 6 -4.31 -14.95 -13.88
N TYR A 7 -3.76 -15.25 -12.70
CA TYR A 7 -2.33 -15.28 -12.47
C TYR A 7 -1.96 -16.58 -11.77
N LYS A 8 -1.02 -17.32 -12.35
CA LYS A 8 -0.51 -18.55 -11.77
C LYS A 8 0.97 -18.70 -12.04
N GLY A 9 1.73 -19.09 -11.02
CA GLY A 9 3.13 -19.40 -11.20
C GLY A 9 3.89 -19.57 -9.90
N THR A 10 5.21 -19.60 -10.05
CA THR A 10 6.16 -19.59 -8.94
C THR A 10 6.90 -18.25 -8.94
N TYR A 11 6.95 -17.60 -7.79
CA TYR A 11 7.63 -16.34 -7.60
C TYR A 11 9.00 -16.53 -6.93
N LEU A 12 9.96 -15.73 -7.40
CA LEU A 12 11.28 -15.55 -6.83
C LEU A 12 11.49 -14.04 -6.66
N SER A 13 11.81 -13.62 -5.44
CA SER A 13 12.13 -12.23 -5.14
C SER A 13 13.46 -11.82 -5.74
N ASP A 14 13.45 -10.68 -6.42
CA ASP A 14 14.64 -9.95 -6.87
C ASP A 14 15.34 -9.22 -5.71
N GLU A 15 14.59 -8.84 -4.67
CA GLU A 15 15.11 -8.16 -3.46
C GLU A 15 15.71 -9.15 -2.43
N MET A 16 15.01 -10.25 -2.16
CA MET A 16 15.41 -11.24 -1.15
C MET A 16 15.34 -12.68 -1.67
N PRO A 17 16.10 -13.04 -2.73
CA PRO A 17 16.00 -14.35 -3.39
C PRO A 17 16.33 -15.54 -2.49
N TRP A 18 17.11 -15.34 -1.42
CA TRP A 18 17.46 -16.42 -0.47
C TRP A 18 16.34 -16.73 0.54
N TYR A 19 15.36 -15.84 0.71
CA TYR A 19 14.30 -15.96 1.70
C TYR A 19 12.92 -16.10 1.03
N LEU A 20 12.65 -15.30 0.00
CA LEU A 20 11.39 -15.25 -0.73
C LEU A 20 11.53 -15.92 -2.11
N HIS A 21 11.83 -17.21 -2.10
CA HIS A 21 11.84 -18.03 -3.32
C HIS A 21 10.77 -19.12 -3.25
N GLY A 22 10.41 -19.66 -4.42
CA GLY A 22 9.53 -20.83 -4.52
C GLY A 22 8.07 -20.58 -4.14
N GLN A 23 7.66 -19.32 -3.98
CA GLN A 23 6.30 -18.96 -3.58
C GLN A 23 5.33 -19.27 -4.72
N GLN A 24 4.48 -20.27 -4.55
CA GLN A 24 3.43 -20.57 -5.52
C GLN A 24 2.30 -19.54 -5.35
N TYR A 25 1.70 -19.11 -6.44
CA TYR A 25 0.50 -18.29 -6.44
C TYR A 25 -0.45 -18.76 -7.53
N ASP A 26 -1.75 -18.65 -7.26
CA ASP A 26 -2.83 -18.98 -8.18
C ASP A 26 -4.06 -18.17 -7.76
N TYR A 27 -4.37 -17.07 -8.47
CA TYR A 27 -5.47 -16.17 -8.10
C TYR A 27 -6.12 -15.51 -9.32
N ARG A 28 -7.39 -15.15 -9.17
CA ARG A 28 -8.18 -14.50 -10.21
C ARG A 28 -7.99 -12.98 -10.17
N GLY A 29 -7.85 -12.37 -11.34
CA GLY A 29 -7.80 -10.93 -11.49
C GLY A 29 -9.18 -10.29 -11.57
N ALA A 30 -9.25 -8.97 -11.41
CA ALA A 30 -10.47 -8.17 -11.59
C ALA A 30 -10.35 -7.24 -12.83
N PRO A 31 -10.31 -7.81 -14.06
CA PRO A 31 -10.04 -7.07 -15.28
C PRO A 31 -11.11 -6.01 -15.61
N GLU A 32 -12.38 -6.30 -15.31
CA GLU A 32 -13.48 -5.35 -15.51
C GLU A 32 -13.34 -4.10 -14.64
N LEU A 33 -12.98 -4.28 -13.36
CA LEU A 33 -12.77 -3.16 -12.44
C LEU A 33 -11.55 -2.32 -12.88
N ALA A 34 -10.46 -2.98 -13.29
CA ALA A 34 -9.26 -2.29 -13.78
C ALA A 34 -9.53 -1.45 -15.02
N ARG A 35 -10.31 -1.97 -15.98
CA ARG A 35 -10.71 -1.24 -17.18
C ARG A 35 -11.67 -0.10 -16.87
N LEU A 36 -12.63 -0.31 -15.97
CA LEU A 36 -13.52 0.76 -15.50
C LEU A 36 -12.75 1.91 -14.84
N CYS A 37 -11.74 1.61 -14.01
CA CYS A 37 -10.86 2.64 -13.48
C CYS A 37 -10.13 3.41 -14.59
N ALA A 38 -9.65 2.73 -15.64
CA ALA A 38 -8.97 3.40 -16.75
C ALA A 38 -9.91 4.29 -17.57
N GLU A 39 -11.16 3.86 -17.80
CA GLU A 39 -12.19 4.67 -18.47
C GLU A 39 -12.53 5.94 -17.66
N ILE A 40 -12.70 5.81 -16.35
CA ILE A 40 -12.94 6.96 -15.45
C ILE A 40 -11.73 7.89 -15.43
N ALA A 41 -10.51 7.34 -15.35
CA ALA A 41 -9.29 8.15 -15.38
C ALA A 41 -9.20 8.97 -16.68
N GLU A 42 -9.50 8.37 -17.83
CA GLU A 42 -9.53 9.07 -19.12
C GLU A 42 -10.57 10.20 -19.14
N GLN A 43 -11.78 9.95 -18.62
CA GLN A 43 -12.83 10.97 -18.53
C GLN A 43 -12.44 12.14 -17.63
N GLU A 44 -11.64 11.90 -16.59
CA GLU A 44 -11.23 12.89 -15.60
C GLU A 44 -9.85 13.50 -15.85
N GLY A 45 -9.19 13.10 -16.95
CA GLY A 45 -7.85 13.58 -17.29
C GLY A 45 -6.74 13.08 -16.36
N VAL A 46 -6.98 12.01 -15.60
CA VAL A 46 -6.00 11.36 -14.72
C VAL A 46 -5.16 10.37 -15.53
N ILE A 47 -3.83 10.42 -15.37
CA ILE A 47 -2.91 9.54 -16.09
C ILE A 47 -2.93 8.15 -15.44
N ALA A 48 -3.78 7.27 -15.93
CA ALA A 48 -3.83 5.87 -15.51
C ALA A 48 -4.03 4.93 -16.70
N LYS A 49 -3.50 3.71 -16.60
CA LYS A 49 -3.66 2.66 -17.62
C LYS A 49 -4.06 1.34 -16.97
N ALA A 50 -4.95 0.61 -17.64
CA ALA A 50 -5.20 -0.81 -17.40
C ALA A 50 -4.25 -1.61 -18.30
N ILE A 51 -3.46 -2.52 -17.72
CA ILE A 51 -2.45 -3.31 -18.45
C ILE A 51 -2.77 -4.79 -18.25
N ASP A 52 -2.87 -5.54 -19.35
CA ASP A 52 -3.04 -7.00 -19.37
C ASP A 52 -1.94 -7.59 -20.24
N GLU A 53 -0.70 -7.42 -19.78
CA GLU A 53 0.49 -7.93 -20.46
C GLU A 53 0.95 -9.22 -19.75
N PRO A 54 0.82 -10.40 -20.39
CA PRO A 54 1.14 -11.68 -19.75
C PRO A 54 2.58 -11.79 -19.23
N SER A 55 3.53 -11.07 -19.83
CA SER A 55 4.93 -11.05 -19.39
C SER A 55 5.21 -10.13 -18.20
N MET A 56 4.24 -9.32 -17.76
CA MET A 56 4.41 -8.41 -16.63
C MET A 56 4.69 -9.19 -15.34
N ALA A 57 5.89 -8.98 -14.78
CA ALA A 57 6.33 -9.65 -13.57
C ALA A 57 5.37 -9.42 -12.39
N ARG A 58 5.16 -10.47 -11.59
CA ARG A 58 4.46 -10.35 -10.31
C ARG A 58 5.46 -9.90 -9.26
N HIS A 59 5.02 -9.11 -8.27
CA HIS A 59 5.85 -8.67 -7.16
C HIS A 59 5.42 -9.35 -5.85
N TYR A 60 6.39 -9.59 -4.96
CA TYR A 60 6.13 -10.29 -3.70
C TYR A 60 5.08 -9.60 -2.84
N ALA A 61 5.00 -8.26 -2.87
CA ALA A 61 4.02 -7.51 -2.09
C ALA A 61 2.59 -7.97 -2.40
N THR A 62 2.26 -8.12 -3.69
CA THR A 62 0.94 -8.63 -4.12
C THR A 62 0.80 -10.13 -3.88
N VAL A 63 1.84 -10.92 -4.18
CA VAL A 63 1.79 -12.39 -4.04
C VAL A 63 1.59 -12.81 -2.58
N ASN A 64 2.26 -12.15 -1.64
CA ASN A 64 2.11 -12.43 -0.21
C ASN A 64 0.68 -12.17 0.26
N ILE A 65 0.07 -11.05 -0.17
CA ILE A 65 -1.33 -10.73 0.14
C ILE A 65 -2.28 -11.75 -0.50
N ALA A 66 -2.06 -12.10 -1.77
CA ALA A 66 -2.87 -13.10 -2.46
C ALA A 66 -2.87 -14.43 -1.70
N ASN A 67 -1.68 -14.93 -1.35
CA ASN A 67 -1.54 -16.21 -0.65
C ASN A 67 -2.07 -16.19 0.79
N ALA A 68 -1.99 -15.04 1.49
CA ALA A 68 -2.40 -14.94 2.88
C ALA A 68 -3.91 -14.71 3.04
N LEU A 69 -4.53 -13.94 2.13
CA LEU A 69 -5.87 -13.38 2.34
C LEU A 69 -6.88 -13.74 1.25
N VAL A 70 -6.44 -13.91 0.00
CA VAL A 70 -7.36 -14.13 -1.14
C VAL A 70 -7.71 -15.60 -1.23
N LYS A 71 -9.00 -15.91 -1.24
CA LYS A 71 -9.51 -17.28 -1.41
C LYS A 71 -10.27 -17.37 -2.73
N ASP A 72 -11.46 -16.79 -2.76
CA ASP A 72 -12.37 -16.82 -3.90
C ASP A 72 -12.58 -15.42 -4.49
N GLU A 73 -12.04 -14.38 -3.86
CA GLU A 73 -12.14 -13.00 -4.32
C GLU A 73 -11.35 -12.77 -5.62
N LEU A 74 -11.72 -11.72 -6.34
CA LEU A 74 -10.91 -11.21 -7.44
C LEU A 74 -9.91 -10.20 -6.88
N LEU A 75 -8.67 -10.23 -7.34
CA LEU A 75 -7.62 -9.31 -6.92
C LEU A 75 -7.26 -8.35 -8.07
N MET A 76 -7.20 -7.05 -7.76
CA MET A 76 -6.68 -6.02 -8.66
C MET A 76 -5.54 -5.28 -7.97
N SER A 77 -4.31 -5.43 -8.47
CA SER A 77 -3.19 -4.65 -7.99
C SER A 77 -3.10 -3.29 -8.70
N VAL A 78 -2.73 -2.27 -7.94
CA VAL A 78 -2.49 -0.91 -8.43
C VAL A 78 -1.01 -0.58 -8.28
N GLY A 79 -0.43 0.00 -9.33
CA GLY A 79 0.99 0.35 -9.35
C GLY A 79 1.30 1.59 -8.51
N SER A 80 2.55 1.69 -8.06
CA SER A 80 3.08 2.89 -7.40
C SER A 80 4.08 3.57 -8.33
N CYS A 81 3.64 4.60 -9.06
CA CYS A 81 4.46 5.29 -10.06
C CYS A 81 5.49 6.20 -9.38
N GLN A 82 6.79 5.88 -9.49
CA GLN A 82 7.85 6.66 -8.81
C GLN A 82 7.93 8.13 -9.24
N THR A 83 7.38 8.48 -10.40
CA THR A 83 7.32 9.86 -10.91
C THR A 83 6.08 10.62 -10.44
N ALA A 84 5.17 9.99 -9.68
CA ALA A 84 3.94 10.60 -9.23
C ALA A 84 4.15 11.56 -8.04
N ALA A 85 3.45 12.68 -8.07
CA ALA A 85 3.29 13.58 -6.94
C ALA A 85 2.19 13.06 -5.99
N THR A 86 2.06 13.70 -4.83
CA THR A 86 1.07 13.32 -3.81
C THR A 86 -0.35 13.46 -4.36
N GLU A 87 -0.60 14.51 -5.15
CA GLU A 87 -1.86 14.78 -5.83
C GLU A 87 -2.22 13.66 -6.80
N ASN A 88 -1.25 13.14 -7.56
CA ASN A 88 -1.51 12.06 -8.52
C ASN A 88 -1.95 10.76 -7.84
N TYR A 89 -1.42 10.46 -6.65
CA TYR A 89 -1.89 9.31 -5.88
C TYR A 89 -3.29 9.52 -5.33
N LEU A 90 -3.64 10.73 -4.89
CA LEU A 90 -4.99 11.07 -4.43
C LEU A 90 -6.00 11.01 -5.57
N GLU A 91 -5.66 11.57 -6.74
CA GLU A 91 -6.45 11.49 -7.99
C GLU A 91 -6.70 10.03 -8.40
N MET A 92 -5.67 9.20 -8.40
CA MET A 92 -5.80 7.77 -8.68
C MET A 92 -6.69 7.08 -7.63
N GLY A 93 -6.59 7.48 -6.36
CA GLY A 93 -7.51 7.02 -5.31
C GLY A 93 -8.96 7.39 -5.62
N GLU A 94 -9.23 8.64 -5.99
CA GLU A 94 -10.57 9.10 -6.35
C GLU A 94 -11.15 8.30 -7.53
N VAL A 95 -10.35 8.04 -8.57
CA VAL A 95 -10.69 7.16 -9.70
C VAL A 95 -11.09 5.76 -9.21
N ILE A 96 -10.29 5.15 -8.32
CA ILE A 96 -10.59 3.83 -7.74
C ILE A 96 -11.93 3.88 -6.99
N GLY A 97 -12.15 4.90 -6.16
CA GLY A 97 -13.39 5.07 -5.40
C GLY A 97 -14.62 5.20 -6.32
N LYS A 98 -14.50 5.94 -7.43
CA LYS A 98 -15.56 6.07 -8.45
C LYS A 98 -15.84 4.75 -9.15
N ALA A 99 -14.78 4.02 -9.55
CA ALA A 99 -14.91 2.72 -10.19
C ALA A 99 -15.57 1.69 -9.26
N ILE A 100 -15.21 1.65 -7.98
CA ILE A 100 -15.85 0.79 -6.98
C ILE A 100 -17.35 1.07 -6.92
N ARG A 101 -17.74 2.34 -6.76
CA ARG A 101 -19.16 2.76 -6.70
C ARG A 101 -19.93 2.40 -7.98
N ALA A 102 -19.33 2.63 -9.14
CA ALA A 102 -19.95 2.33 -10.43
C ALA A 102 -20.04 0.82 -10.73
N SER A 103 -19.11 0.02 -10.19
CA SER A 103 -19.08 -1.43 -10.43
C SER A 103 -20.17 -2.22 -9.70
N GLY A 104 -20.76 -1.66 -8.64
CA GLY A 104 -21.70 -2.37 -7.77
C GLY A 104 -21.08 -3.52 -6.96
N ARG A 105 -19.75 -3.64 -6.92
CA ARG A 105 -19.03 -4.69 -6.17
C ARG A 105 -18.76 -4.24 -4.73
N SER A 106 -18.79 -5.19 -3.80
CA SER A 106 -18.20 -5.04 -2.47
C SER A 106 -16.69 -5.23 -2.57
N VAL A 107 -15.92 -4.23 -2.15
CA VAL A 107 -14.46 -4.20 -2.32
C VAL A 107 -13.79 -3.90 -0.98
N VAL A 108 -12.74 -4.66 -0.65
CA VAL A 108 -11.79 -4.34 0.42
C VAL A 108 -10.57 -3.70 -0.21
N LEU A 109 -10.13 -2.56 0.32
CA LEU A 109 -8.89 -1.90 -0.09
C LEU A 109 -7.76 -2.33 0.84
N LEU A 110 -6.62 -2.72 0.26
CA LEU A 110 -5.42 -3.12 1.00
C LEU A 110 -4.27 -2.16 0.65
N ALA A 111 -4.03 -1.17 1.51
CA ALA A 111 -2.85 -0.30 1.42
C ALA A 111 -1.61 -1.06 1.92
N SER A 112 -1.04 -1.88 1.03
CA SER A 112 0.13 -2.72 1.34
C SER A 112 1.42 -1.92 1.28
N GLY A 113 1.86 -1.37 2.42
CA GLY A 113 3.20 -0.84 2.60
C GLY A 113 3.47 -0.33 4.01
N ALA A 114 4.74 -0.10 4.31
CA ALA A 114 5.21 0.39 5.59
C ALA A 114 5.04 1.92 5.74
N LEU A 115 5.14 2.38 7.00
CA LEU A 115 5.31 3.79 7.36
C LEU A 115 6.77 4.19 7.06
N SER A 116 7.53 4.75 8.00
CA SER A 116 8.93 5.13 7.75
C SER A 116 9.74 3.97 7.14
N HIS A 117 10.19 4.15 5.90
CA HIS A 117 10.79 3.08 5.11
C HIS A 117 12.28 3.33 4.86
N LYS A 118 13.03 3.35 5.97
CA LYS A 118 14.49 3.45 5.95
C LYS A 118 15.10 2.23 6.62
N PHE A 119 15.83 1.44 5.85
CA PHE A 119 16.57 0.30 6.38
C PHE A 119 17.78 0.73 7.20
N ARG A 120 18.19 -0.12 8.14
CA ARG A 120 19.49 0.01 8.81
C ARG A 120 20.61 -0.46 7.89
N ASN A 121 21.83 0.05 8.14
CA ASN A 121 23.01 -0.46 7.47
C ASN A 121 23.21 -1.95 7.82
N ILE A 122 23.68 -2.76 6.87
CA ILE A 122 23.87 -4.21 7.03
C ILE A 122 24.76 -4.59 8.23
N ASN A 123 25.72 -3.72 8.60
CA ASN A 123 26.63 -3.94 9.72
C ASN A 123 26.16 -3.28 11.02
N ALA A 124 24.99 -2.62 11.03
CA ALA A 124 24.47 -1.99 12.23
C ALA A 124 23.98 -3.03 13.22
N ILE A 125 24.44 -2.93 14.46
CA ILE A 125 23.95 -3.76 15.57
C ILE A 125 22.60 -3.20 16.03
N PRO A 126 21.51 -4.00 16.03
CA PRO A 126 20.22 -3.54 16.54
C PRO A 126 20.35 -3.17 18.03
N PRO A 127 19.80 -2.03 18.47
CA PRO A 127 19.86 -1.61 19.86
C PRO A 127 19.06 -2.51 20.81
N HIS A 128 18.15 -3.33 20.29
CA HIS A 128 17.31 -4.23 21.08
C HIS A 128 17.40 -5.69 20.56
N PRO A 129 17.54 -6.70 21.43
CA PRO A 129 17.74 -8.10 21.03
C PRO A 129 16.52 -8.74 20.35
N ARG A 130 15.29 -8.33 20.70
CA ARG A 130 14.08 -8.72 19.96
C ARG A 130 14.05 -7.98 18.62
N ILE A 131 14.22 -8.71 17.52
CA ILE A 131 14.30 -8.17 16.14
C ILE A 131 13.14 -7.21 15.84
N TYR A 132 11.91 -7.59 16.15
CA TYR A 132 10.70 -6.81 15.86
C TYR A 132 10.44 -5.63 16.81
N HIS A 133 11.31 -5.38 17.79
CA HIS A 133 11.09 -4.31 18.76
C HIS A 133 11.19 -2.92 18.10
N PRO A 134 10.29 -1.96 18.41
CA PRO A 134 10.32 -0.60 17.85
C PRO A 134 11.63 0.16 18.04
N ASP A 135 12.42 -0.14 19.07
CA ASP A 135 13.76 0.45 19.23
C ASP A 135 14.71 0.14 18.07
N ASN A 136 14.44 -0.92 17.32
CA ASN A 136 15.21 -1.31 16.15
C ASN A 136 14.83 -0.54 14.87
N ILE A 137 13.83 0.34 14.90
CA ILE A 137 13.56 1.28 13.79
C ILE A 137 14.80 2.14 13.51
N SER A 138 15.03 2.49 12.25
CA SER A 138 16.29 3.11 11.79
C SER A 138 16.71 4.39 12.51
N SER A 139 15.77 5.13 13.10
CA SER A 139 16.07 6.24 14.02
C SER A 139 14.93 6.47 15.01
N ALA A 140 15.24 7.13 16.14
CA ALA A 140 14.22 7.56 17.09
C ALA A 140 13.23 8.56 16.45
N HIS A 141 13.73 9.45 15.59
CA HIS A 141 12.92 10.42 14.85
C HIS A 141 11.88 9.74 13.95
N ASN A 142 12.28 8.70 13.22
CA ASN A 142 11.39 7.92 12.36
C ASN A 142 10.31 7.22 13.18
N ARG A 143 10.73 6.56 14.27
CA ARG A 143 9.81 5.88 15.20
C ARG A 143 8.79 6.84 15.81
N GLU A 144 9.21 8.02 16.26
CA GLU A 144 8.32 9.04 16.79
C GLU A 144 7.36 9.58 15.73
N SER A 145 7.82 9.72 14.49
CA SER A 145 6.96 10.09 13.37
C SER A 145 5.90 9.03 13.08
N ASP A 146 6.28 7.76 13.10
CA ASP A 146 5.34 6.66 12.89
C ASP A 146 4.30 6.60 14.00
N TYR A 147 4.68 6.78 15.27
CA TYR A 147 3.72 6.85 16.37
C TYR A 147 2.73 8.01 16.22
N ARG A 148 3.20 9.20 15.79
CA ARG A 148 2.30 10.32 15.50
C ARG A 148 1.33 10.00 14.37
N ALA A 149 1.80 9.37 13.30
CA ALA A 149 0.94 8.95 12.20
C ALA A 149 -0.12 7.93 12.66
N ILE A 150 0.29 6.93 13.44
CA ILE A 150 -0.62 5.90 13.98
C ILE A 150 -1.70 6.53 14.87
N GLU A 151 -1.35 7.51 15.70
CA GLU A 151 -2.32 8.24 16.52
C GLU A 151 -3.35 8.97 15.65
N LEU A 152 -2.89 9.73 14.64
CA LEU A 152 -3.77 10.45 13.72
C LEU A 152 -4.68 9.50 12.93
N LEU A 153 -4.14 8.38 12.45
CA LEU A 153 -4.91 7.33 11.77
C LEU A 153 -5.97 6.73 12.72
N SER A 154 -5.62 6.49 13.98
CA SER A 154 -6.55 5.93 14.97
C SER A 154 -7.70 6.89 15.30
N GLN A 155 -7.45 8.20 15.23
CA GLN A 155 -8.45 9.24 15.47
C GLN A 155 -9.28 9.58 14.21
N GLY A 156 -8.87 9.11 13.02
CA GLY A 156 -9.48 9.47 11.73
C GLY A 156 -9.08 10.85 11.22
N HIS A 157 -7.95 11.38 11.67
CA HIS A 157 -7.41 12.70 11.30
C HIS A 157 -6.65 12.65 9.96
N HIS A 158 -7.29 12.10 8.93
CA HIS A 158 -6.68 11.92 7.61
C HIS A 158 -6.32 13.23 6.92
N ARG A 159 -7.15 14.27 7.11
CA ARG A 159 -6.88 15.61 6.58
C ARG A 159 -5.52 16.13 7.02
N GLU A 160 -5.22 16.01 8.31
CA GLU A 160 -3.95 16.49 8.88
C GLU A 160 -2.75 15.76 8.26
N ILE A 161 -2.87 14.44 8.06
CA ILE A 161 -1.83 13.64 7.40
C ILE A 161 -1.63 14.10 5.95
N ILE A 162 -2.72 14.29 5.20
CA ILE A 162 -2.68 14.65 3.77
C ILE A 162 -2.12 16.06 3.56
N GLU A 163 -2.62 17.06 4.31
CA GLU A 163 -2.19 18.45 4.17
C GLU A 163 -0.71 18.66 4.53
N ASN A 164 -0.17 17.79 5.40
CA ASN A 164 1.24 17.84 5.81
C ASN A 164 2.10 16.77 5.12
N PHE A 165 1.58 16.03 4.14
CA PHE A 165 2.22 14.82 3.65
C PHE A 165 3.61 15.07 3.08
N ASP A 166 3.75 16.05 2.20
CA ASP A 166 5.02 16.35 1.53
C ASP A 166 6.08 16.92 2.45
N GLN A 167 5.65 17.66 3.47
CA GLN A 167 6.55 18.33 4.42
C GLN A 167 7.01 17.39 5.53
N GLN A 168 6.18 16.42 5.94
CA GLN A 168 6.45 15.56 7.08
C GLN A 168 6.74 14.11 6.67
N TYR A 169 5.83 13.47 5.97
CA TYR A 169 5.86 12.01 5.76
C TYR A 169 6.64 11.61 4.51
N ARG A 170 6.57 12.41 3.43
CA ARG A 170 7.32 12.15 2.20
C ARG A 170 8.84 12.28 2.40
N GLN A 171 9.28 13.12 3.35
CA GLN A 171 10.70 13.29 3.73
C GLN A 171 11.24 12.10 4.56
N LEU A 172 10.35 11.37 5.21
CA LEU A 172 10.63 10.17 6.00
C LEU A 172 10.13 8.96 5.22
N PRO A 173 10.70 8.74 4.02
CA PRO A 173 10.05 8.15 2.87
C PRO A 173 9.16 7.00 3.30
N TRP A 174 7.85 7.24 3.36
CA TRP A 174 6.90 6.14 3.47
C TRP A 174 7.12 5.20 2.30
N GLU A 175 6.87 3.90 2.50
CA GLU A 175 7.13 2.93 1.45
C GLU A 175 6.44 3.34 0.15
N ALA A 176 7.16 3.27 -0.97
CA ALA A 176 6.70 3.73 -2.27
C ALA A 176 6.16 5.18 -2.28
N TRP A 177 6.79 6.07 -1.51
CA TRP A 177 6.37 7.49 -1.36
C TRP A 177 4.96 7.66 -0.77
N GLY A 178 4.45 6.66 -0.04
CA GLY A 178 3.11 6.66 0.53
C GLY A 178 1.98 6.38 -0.46
N ALA A 179 2.31 5.89 -1.66
CA ALA A 179 1.35 5.56 -2.70
C ALA A 179 0.21 4.65 -2.20
N HIS A 180 0.52 3.71 -1.32
CA HIS A 180 -0.44 2.77 -0.74
C HIS A 180 -1.55 3.51 0.04
N TYR A 181 -1.16 4.34 1.01
CA TYR A 181 -2.07 5.12 1.84
C TYR A 181 -2.80 6.19 1.03
N LEU A 182 -2.10 6.95 0.20
CA LEU A 182 -2.68 8.06 -0.55
C LEU A 182 -3.74 7.59 -1.56
N GLN A 183 -3.50 6.48 -2.26
CA GLN A 183 -4.49 5.90 -3.16
C GLN A 183 -5.68 5.31 -2.39
N MET A 184 -5.44 4.62 -1.26
CA MET A 184 -6.53 4.09 -0.43
C MET A 184 -7.40 5.22 0.13
N ILE A 185 -6.78 6.24 0.74
CA ILE A 185 -7.53 7.33 1.35
C ILE A 185 -8.25 8.18 0.32
N GLY A 186 -7.65 8.40 -0.87
CA GLY A 186 -8.33 9.03 -2.00
C GLY A 186 -9.61 8.30 -2.40
N ALA A 187 -9.58 6.96 -2.44
CA ALA A 187 -10.76 6.14 -2.72
C ALA A 187 -11.84 6.24 -1.63
N MET A 188 -11.43 6.43 -0.37
CA MET A 188 -12.30 6.59 0.80
C MET A 188 -12.82 8.03 1.00
N GLY A 189 -12.47 8.98 0.13
CA GLY A 189 -12.94 10.38 0.22
C GLY A 189 -11.87 11.42 0.54
N GLY A 190 -10.59 11.04 0.53
CA GLY A 190 -9.45 11.92 0.68
C GLY A 190 -9.49 12.72 1.99
N VAL A 191 -9.34 14.04 1.90
CA VAL A 191 -9.37 14.98 3.04
C VAL A 191 -10.71 15.04 3.78
N ASN A 192 -11.76 14.40 3.25
CA ASN A 192 -13.06 14.30 3.90
C ASN A 192 -13.29 12.94 4.56
N CYS A 193 -12.38 11.98 4.38
CA CYS A 193 -12.45 10.71 5.09
C CYS A 193 -12.19 10.94 6.59
N THR A 194 -13.06 10.35 7.42
CA THR A 194 -12.99 10.41 8.89
C THR A 194 -13.00 9.02 9.52
N ALA A 195 -12.78 7.97 8.72
CA ALA A 195 -12.74 6.59 9.17
C ALA A 195 -11.65 6.43 10.25
N LYS A 196 -11.99 5.80 11.37
CA LYS A 196 -11.04 5.58 12.47
C LYS A 196 -10.29 4.28 12.26
N GLY A 197 -8.97 4.34 12.43
CA GLY A 197 -8.11 3.17 12.37
C GLY A 197 -8.16 2.33 13.66
N THR A 198 -8.37 1.03 13.53
CA THR A 198 -8.20 0.06 14.60
C THR A 198 -6.92 -0.72 14.36
N ALA A 199 -5.97 -0.66 15.30
CA ALA A 199 -4.75 -1.46 15.23
C ALA A 199 -5.08 -2.96 15.35
N LEU A 200 -4.63 -3.75 14.37
CA LEU A 200 -4.75 -5.21 14.34
C LEU A 200 -3.46 -5.91 14.77
N SER A 201 -2.37 -5.16 14.92
CA SER A 201 -1.08 -5.64 15.40
C SER A 201 -0.43 -4.61 16.32
N ALA A 202 0.62 -5.03 17.03
CA ALA A 202 1.56 -4.08 17.57
C ALA A 202 2.29 -3.35 16.43
N TYR A 203 2.79 -2.14 16.70
CA TYR A 203 3.78 -1.49 15.84
C TYR A 203 5.13 -2.17 16.02
N GLU A 204 5.78 -2.53 14.92
CA GLU A 204 6.97 -3.38 14.90
C GLU A 204 8.03 -2.91 13.89
N ASN A 205 9.25 -3.31 14.17
CA ASN A 205 10.39 -3.12 13.28
C ASN A 205 10.51 -4.28 12.27
N ALA A 206 10.74 -3.94 10.99
CA ALA A 206 11.26 -4.87 9.99
C ALA A 206 12.54 -4.30 9.36
N HIS A 207 13.71 -4.73 9.82
CA HIS A 207 15.02 -4.28 9.31
C HIS A 207 15.25 -2.75 9.29
N GLY A 208 14.58 -2.00 10.16
CA GLY A 208 14.68 -0.55 10.29
C GLY A 208 13.41 0.19 9.85
N THR A 209 12.48 -0.49 9.17
CA THR A 209 11.22 0.09 8.69
C THR A 209 10.09 -0.10 9.72
N GLY A 210 9.16 0.86 9.75
CA GLY A 210 8.02 0.86 10.68
C GLY A 210 6.77 0.23 10.11
N ASN A 211 6.25 -0.81 10.77
CA ASN A 211 5.15 -1.63 10.26
C ASN A 211 4.05 -1.78 11.31
N ILE A 212 2.80 -1.72 10.86
CA ILE A 212 1.61 -1.98 11.68
C ILE A 212 0.46 -2.37 10.74
N HIS A 213 -0.40 -3.27 11.18
CA HIS A 213 -1.68 -3.53 10.51
C HIS A 213 -2.77 -2.68 11.16
N MET A 214 -3.48 -1.90 10.34
CA MET A 214 -4.63 -1.10 10.79
C MET A 214 -5.83 -1.34 9.88
N TRP A 215 -7.02 -1.43 10.49
CA TRP A 215 -8.31 -1.56 9.81
C TRP A 215 -9.09 -0.26 9.89
N PHE A 216 -9.73 0.16 8.81
CA PHE A 216 -10.56 1.36 8.76
C PHE A 216 -11.99 0.97 8.41
N ASP A 217 -12.92 1.19 9.33
CA ASP A 217 -14.34 0.99 9.09
C ASP A 217 -14.93 2.20 8.34
N ILE A 218 -15.62 1.94 7.22
CA ILE A 218 -16.28 2.91 6.34
C ILE A 218 -17.79 2.73 6.33
#